data_AF-A0A2E2A1H6-F1
#
_entry.id   AF-A0A2E2A1H6-F1
#
_cell.length_a   1.000
_cell.length_b   1.000
_cell.length_c   1.000
_cell.angle_alpha   90.00
_cell.angle_beta   90.00
_cell.angle_gamma   90.00
#
_symmetry.space_group_name_H-M   'P 1'
#
loop_
_entity.id
_entity.type
_entity.pdbx_description
1 polymer ?
#
loop_
_entity_poly.entity_id
_entity_poly.type
_entity_poly.pdbx_seq_one_letter_code
_entity_poly.pdbx_strand_id
1 'polypeptide(L)'
;MKKIFLLLCILGVVLPYYQLFQFLNGPNPTFEFFTSEIYSSHPTSMITWDITVAYFSFVTFLIYKKIKDGLSITKYILASLVGFSLALPLYLYDNYNK
;
A
#
# COMPACT_ATOMS: atom_id res chain seq x y z
N MET A 1 16.69 6.65 11.18
CA MET A 1 15.36 6.25 10.68
C MET A 1 15.22 6.31 9.16
N LYS A 2 15.73 7.34 8.47
CA LYS A 2 15.60 7.46 7.00
C LYS A 2 16.05 6.21 6.21
N LYS A 3 17.17 5.59 6.59
CA LYS A 3 17.63 4.30 6.01
C LYS A 3 16.64 3.14 6.23
N ILE A 4 15.97 3.12 7.38
CA ILE A 4 14.95 2.11 7.72
C ILE A 4 13.71 2.33 6.84
N PHE A 5 13.25 3.57 6.68
CA PHE A 5 12.12 3.86 5.78
C PHE A 5 12.44 3.53 4.32
N LEU A 6 13.69 3.73 3.88
CA LEU A 6 14.11 3.30 2.54
C LEU A 6 14.04 1.77 2.40
N LEU A 7 14.52 1.02 3.39
CA LEU A 7 14.41 -0.44 3.40
C LEU A 7 12.94 -0.89 3.40
N LEU A 8 12.07 -0.22 4.17
CA LEU A 8 10.64 -0.49 4.16
C LEU A 8 9.98 -0.14 2.81
N CYS A 9 10.45 0.88 2.09
CA CYS A 9 10.00 1.15 0.72
C CYS A 9 10.36 -0.02 -0.19
N ILE A 10 11.60 -0.52 -0.13
CA ILE A 10 12.05 -1.65 -0.95
C ILE A 10 11.19 -2.89 -0.64
N LEU A 11 11.02 -3.24 0.64
CA LEU A 11 10.18 -4.36 1.05
C LEU A 11 8.72 -4.17 0.61
N GLY A 12 8.22 -2.94 0.71
CA GLY A 12 6.87 -2.55 0.33
C GLY A 12 6.58 -2.67 -1.18
N VAL A 13 7.63 -2.74 -2.02
CA VAL A 13 7.53 -3.06 -3.45
C VAL A 13 7.75 -4.55 -3.70
N VAL A 14 8.83 -5.10 -3.15
CA VAL A 14 9.28 -6.47 -3.47
C VAL A 14 8.26 -7.50 -3.01
N LEU A 15 7.72 -7.39 -1.79
CA LEU A 15 6.82 -8.40 -1.24
C LEU A 15 5.46 -8.45 -1.98
N PRO A 16 4.76 -7.32 -2.21
CA PRO A 16 3.50 -7.37 -2.95
C PRO A 16 3.67 -7.81 -4.40
N TYR A 17 4.69 -7.31 -5.10
CA TYR A 17 4.91 -7.71 -6.49
C TYR A 17 5.36 -9.15 -6.64
N TYR A 18 6.09 -9.70 -5.66
CA TYR A 18 6.37 -11.13 -5.66
C TYR A 18 5.09 -11.96 -5.60
N GLN A 19 4.16 -11.62 -4.70
CA GLN A 19 2.87 -12.33 -4.62
C GLN A 19 2.01 -12.12 -5.86
N LEU A 20 1.97 -10.90 -6.41
CA LEU A 20 1.28 -10.62 -7.66
C LEU A 20 1.86 -11.41 -8.82
N PHE A 21 3.19 -11.53 -8.90
CA PHE A 21 3.86 -12.32 -9.94
C PHE A 21 3.48 -13.81 -9.84
N GLN A 22 3.46 -14.38 -8.64
CA GLN A 22 3.01 -15.76 -8.43
C GLN A 22 1.55 -15.96 -8.83
N PHE A 23 0.68 -15.01 -8.52
CA PHE A 23 -0.72 -15.01 -8.94
C PHE A 23 -0.86 -14.95 -10.48
N LEU A 24 -0.11 -14.05 -11.14
CA LEU A 24 -0.15 -13.87 -12.59
C LEU A 24 0.35 -15.11 -13.36
N ASN A 25 1.31 -15.85 -12.80
CA ASN A 25 1.77 -17.13 -13.35
C ASN A 25 0.88 -18.33 -12.97
N GLY A 26 -0.14 -18.09 -12.15
CA GLY A 26 -1.09 -19.10 -11.74
C GLY A 26 -2.06 -19.50 -12.86
N PRO A 27 -2.88 -20.53 -12.62
CA PRO A 27 -3.78 -21.08 -13.63
C PRO A 27 -4.87 -20.11 -14.09
N ASN A 28 -5.31 -19.16 -13.24
CA ASN A 28 -6.42 -18.23 -13.54
C ASN A 28 -6.14 -16.81 -13.02
N PRO A 29 -5.34 -15.98 -13.72
CA PRO A 29 -4.96 -14.65 -13.26
C PRO A 29 -6.04 -13.59 -13.58
N THR A 30 -7.29 -13.83 -13.16
CA THR A 30 -8.41 -12.90 -13.38
C THR A 30 -8.68 -12.08 -12.14
N PHE A 31 -9.16 -10.84 -12.32
CA PHE A 31 -9.52 -9.98 -11.19
C PHE A 31 -10.63 -10.60 -10.32
N GLU A 32 -11.58 -11.30 -10.93
CA GLU A 32 -12.65 -12.02 -10.22
C GLU A 32 -12.10 -13.15 -9.34
N PHE A 33 -11.13 -13.92 -9.84
CA PHE A 33 -10.49 -14.95 -9.04
C PHE A 33 -9.70 -14.34 -7.88
N PHE A 34 -8.96 -13.25 -8.14
CA PHE A 34 -8.23 -12.52 -7.10
C PHE A 34 -9.16 -12.05 -5.96
N THR A 35 -10.30 -11.43 -6.30
CA THR A 35 -11.25 -10.96 -5.29
C THR A 35 -11.92 -12.11 -4.54
N SER A 36 -12.21 -13.22 -5.22
CA SER A 36 -12.74 -14.41 -4.54
C SER A 36 -11.76 -14.99 -3.51
N GLU A 37 -10.45 -14.98 -3.81
CA GLU A 37 -9.42 -15.54 -2.94
C GLU A 37 -9.16 -14.68 -1.70
N ILE A 38 -9.08 -13.35 -1.84
CA ILE A 38 -8.86 -12.46 -0.69
C ILE A 38 -10.03 -12.50 0.31
N TYR A 39 -11.23 -12.88 -0.14
CA TYR A 39 -12.42 -13.06 0.69
C TYR A 39 -12.82 -14.54 0.92
N SER A 40 -11.97 -15.50 0.54
CA SER A 40 -12.26 -16.94 0.63
C SER A 40 -12.42 -17.45 2.07
N SER A 41 -11.77 -16.79 3.03
CA SER A 41 -11.75 -17.21 4.43
C SER A 41 -11.86 -16.03 5.39
N HIS A 42 -12.29 -16.28 6.63
CA HIS A 42 -12.34 -15.25 7.66
C HIS A 42 -10.96 -14.61 7.93
N PRO A 43 -9.84 -15.34 8.02
CA PRO A 43 -8.52 -14.73 8.21
C PRO A 43 -8.09 -13.82 7.06
N THR A 44 -8.24 -14.25 5.81
CA THR A 44 -7.85 -13.44 4.64
C THR A 44 -8.73 -12.20 4.51
N SER A 45 -10.03 -12.34 4.79
CA SER A 45 -10.98 -11.23 4.81
C SER A 45 -10.63 -10.22 5.91
N MET A 46 -10.26 -10.69 7.11
CA MET A 46 -9.85 -9.82 8.23
C MET A 46 -8.64 -8.97 7.85
N ILE A 47 -7.60 -9.57 7.25
CA ILE A 47 -6.40 -8.86 6.78
C ILE A 47 -6.76 -7.85 5.68
N THR A 48 -7.63 -8.24 4.75
CA THR A 48 -8.09 -7.37 3.66
C THR A 48 -8.81 -6.13 4.22
N TRP A 49 -9.69 -6.30 5.19
CA TRP A 49 -10.40 -5.19 5.84
C TRP A 49 -9.45 -4.30 6.64
N ASP A 50 -8.51 -4.87 7.39
CA ASP A 50 -7.52 -4.10 8.15
C ASP A 50 -6.68 -3.19 7.24
N ILE A 51 -6.14 -3.75 6.15
CA ILE A 51 -5.36 -2.98 5.16
C ILE A 51 -6.23 -1.93 4.48
N THR A 52 -7.48 -2.26 4.16
CA THR A 52 -8.42 -1.32 3.52
C THR A 52 -8.68 -0.11 4.42
N VAL A 53 -9.03 -0.33 5.68
CA VAL A 53 -9.29 0.75 6.64
C VAL A 53 -8.01 1.56 6.91
N ALA A 54 -6.85 0.91 7.03
CA ALA A 54 -5.57 1.59 7.18
C ALA A 54 -5.25 2.50 5.97
N TYR A 55 -5.49 2.02 4.76
CA TYR A 55 -5.30 2.79 3.53
C TYR A 55 -6.22 4.01 3.47
N PHE A 56 -7.52 3.85 3.72
CA PHE A 56 -8.46 4.97 3.75
C PHE A 56 -8.10 6.01 4.81
N SER A 57 -7.68 5.56 5.99
CA SER A 57 -7.20 6.45 7.06
C SER A 57 -5.99 7.26 6.61
N PHE A 58 -5.03 6.63 5.93
CA PHE A 58 -3.86 7.29 5.37
C PHE A 58 -4.22 8.29 4.25
N VAL A 59 -5.15 7.95 3.35
CA VAL A 59 -5.63 8.87 2.31
C VAL A 59 -6.31 10.10 2.93
N THR A 60 -7.18 9.91 3.92
CA THR A 60 -7.80 11.02 4.67
C THR A 60 -6.74 11.92 5.31
N PHE A 61 -5.72 11.31 5.93
CA PHE A 61 -4.60 12.05 6.51
C PHE A 61 -3.78 12.83 5.45
N LEU A 62 -3.52 12.25 4.28
CA LEU A 62 -2.85 12.94 3.18
C LEU A 62 -3.66 14.14 2.68
N ILE A 63 -4.98 13.99 2.54
CA ILE A 63 -5.88 15.08 2.15
C ILE A 63 -5.82 16.21 3.19
N TYR A 64 -5.88 15.88 4.47
CA TYR A 64 -5.73 16.85 5.55
C TYR A 64 -4.38 17.61 5.45
N LYS A 65 -3.27 16.90 5.26
CA LYS A 65 -1.94 17.50 5.09
C LYS A 65 -1.82 18.36 3.83
N LYS A 66 -2.48 17.98 2.73
CA LYS A 66 -2.53 18.81 1.51
C LYS A 66 -3.21 20.15 1.78
N ILE A 67 -4.35 20.13 2.48
CA ILE A 67 -5.12 21.33 2.79
C ILE A 67 -4.36 22.25 3.75
N LYS A 68 -3.73 21.69 4.78
CA LYS A 68 -3.06 22.47 5.83
C LYS A 68 -1.68 22.99 5.44
N ASP A 69 -0.86 22.12 4.84
CA ASP A 69 0.58 22.36 4.66
C ASP A 69 0.99 22.47 3.18
N GLY A 70 0.02 22.43 2.24
CA GLY A 70 0.29 22.49 0.80
C GLY A 70 1.03 21.27 0.26
N LEU A 71 1.01 20.15 0.98
CA LEU A 71 1.75 18.93 0.60
C LEU A 71 1.24 18.37 -0.73
N SER A 72 2.15 18.14 -1.68
CA SER A 72 1.83 17.39 -2.90
C SER A 72 1.63 15.90 -2.57
N ILE A 73 0.39 15.44 -2.68
CA ILE A 73 0.00 14.04 -2.38
C ILE A 73 0.14 13.10 -3.57
N THR A 74 0.30 13.63 -4.79
CA THR A 74 0.27 12.85 -6.04
C THR A 74 1.27 11.69 -6.02
N LYS A 75 2.47 11.92 -5.49
CA LYS A 75 3.50 10.88 -5.39
C LYS A 75 3.10 9.73 -4.46
N TYR A 76 2.39 10.01 -3.36
CA TYR A 76 1.94 8.96 -2.44
C TYR A 76 0.75 8.20 -3.01
N ILE A 77 -0.15 8.88 -3.74
CA ILE A 77 -1.25 8.22 -4.46
C ILE A 77 -0.71 7.31 -5.58
N LEU A 78 0.31 7.75 -6.33
CA LEU A 78 0.98 6.90 -7.32
C LEU A 78 1.67 5.71 -6.65
N ALA A 79 2.31 5.90 -5.50
CA ALA A 79 2.89 4.80 -4.72
C ALA A 79 1.84 3.79 -4.23
N SER A 80 0.60 4.24 -3.99
CA SER A 80 -0.51 3.34 -3.63
C SER A 80 -0.90 2.36 -4.75
N LEU A 81 -0.50 2.60 -6.01
CA LEU A 81 -0.70 1.63 -7.10
C LEU A 81 0.13 0.36 -6.90
N VAL A 82 1.26 0.47 -6.20
CA VAL A 82 2.04 -0.69 -5.73
C VAL A 82 1.37 -1.29 -4.49
N GLY A 83 0.88 -0.42 -3.61
CA GLY A 83 0.11 -0.80 -2.43
C GLY A 83 0.35 0.17 -1.27
N PHE A 84 -0.48 0.05 -0.24
CA PHE A 84 -0.30 0.81 1.01
C PHE A 84 1.09 0.57 1.64
N SER A 85 1.64 -0.63 1.44
CA SER A 85 2.98 -1.05 1.86
C SER A 85 4.12 -0.18 1.35
N LEU A 86 3.98 0.49 0.19
CA LEU A 86 4.95 1.48 -0.30
C LEU A 86 4.56 2.91 0.06
N ALA A 87 3.27 3.24 -0.05
CA ALA A 87 2.78 4.60 0.09
C ALA A 87 3.11 5.21 1.47
N LEU A 88 2.92 4.44 2.55
CA LEU A 88 3.22 4.90 3.91
C LEU A 88 4.73 5.04 4.16
N PRO A 89 5.59 4.04 3.90
CA PRO A 89 7.03 4.20 4.06
C PRO A 89 7.62 5.34 3.23
N LEU A 90 7.12 5.58 2.00
CA LEU A 90 7.56 6.69 1.18
C LEU A 90 7.20 8.04 1.81
N TYR A 91 5.99 8.16 2.35
CA TYR A 91 5.59 9.32 3.14
C TYR A 91 6.50 9.55 4.35
N LEU A 92 6.78 8.50 5.12
CA LEU A 92 7.67 8.60 6.28
C LEU A 92 9.09 8.98 5.86
N TYR A 93 9.61 8.42 4.78
CA TYR A 93 10.93 8.73 4.24
C TYR A 93 11.07 10.21 3.84
N ASP A 94 10.05 10.75 3.17
CA ASP A 94 10.05 12.11 2.62
C ASP A 94 9.83 13.21 3.66
N ASN A 95 9.14 12.89 4.75
CA ASN A 95 8.80 13.83 5.83
C ASN A 95 9.63 13.61 7.10
N TYR A 96 10.55 12.65 7.10
CA TYR A 96 11.48 12.48 8.22
C TYR A 96 12.44 13.67 8.30
N ASN A 97 12.41 14.37 9.44
CA ASN A 97 13.18 15.60 9.75
C ASN A 97 12.77 16.85 8.94
N LYS A 98 11.52 16.93 8.49
CA LYS A 98 10.91 18.16 7.97
C LYS A 98 9.97 18.78 9.00
#